data_AF-A0A7V1SKH6-F1
#
_entry.id   AF-A0A7V1SKH6-F1
#
_cell.length_a   1.000
_cell.length_b   1.000
_cell.length_c   1.000
_cell.angle_alpha   90.00
_cell.angle_beta   90.00
_cell.angle_gamma   90.00
#
_symmetry.space_group_name_H-M   'P 1'
#
loop_
_entity.id
_entity.type
_entity.pdbx_description
1 polymer ?
#
loop_
_entity_poly.entity_id
_entity_poly.type
_entity_poly.pdbx_seq_one_letter_code
_entity_poly.pdbx_strand_id
1 'polypeptide(L)'
;MKGLFIKPSILAVSLMAIALLTTLAYHLLKPDWVLFRKAEGHFSKKAYAEAIASYTSLLKNGFETPKLLSHLATSYMATNQSAEAVRVFENILNRAPDRLSALKELANIYATFGRFQKAIPLYQTVLKEQPGNTSVRILLARVLTWSGRFDEAIIEYRKALGEEK
;
A
#
# COMPACT_ATOMS: atom_id res chain seq x y z
N MET A 1 -44.87 21.76 44.65
CA MET A 1 -44.21 20.77 43.78
C MET A 1 -42.70 20.92 43.95
N LYS A 2 -42.06 20.07 44.77
CA LYS A 2 -40.58 20.09 44.93
C LYS A 2 -39.98 19.22 43.83
N GLY A 3 -39.24 19.83 42.90
CA GLY A 3 -38.56 19.13 41.82
C GLY A 3 -37.49 18.19 42.37
N LEU A 4 -37.58 16.92 42.02
CA LEU A 4 -36.62 15.89 42.40
C LEU A 4 -35.34 16.07 41.58
N PHE A 5 -34.41 16.89 42.07
CA PHE A 5 -33.07 17.04 41.49
C PHE A 5 -32.25 15.79 41.78
N ILE A 6 -32.23 14.86 40.82
CA ILE A 6 -31.37 13.68 40.88
C ILE A 6 -29.95 14.16 40.58
N LYS A 7 -29.08 14.18 41.59
CA LYS A 7 -27.65 14.43 41.38
C LYS A 7 -27.09 13.29 40.52
N PRO A 8 -26.43 13.58 39.38
CA PRO A 8 -25.85 12.53 38.56
C PRO A 8 -24.82 11.76 39.38
N SER A 9 -24.86 10.44 39.29
CA SER A 9 -23.87 9.58 39.95
C SER A 9 -22.49 9.86 39.36
N ILE A 10 -21.44 9.64 40.17
CA ILE A 10 -20.03 9.79 39.74
C ILE A 10 -19.78 8.97 38.47
N LEU A 11 -20.41 7.79 38.36
CA LEU A 11 -20.38 6.94 37.17
C LEU A 11 -20.92 7.66 35.92
N ALA A 12 -22.06 8.33 36.00
CA ALA A 12 -22.66 9.02 34.85
C ALA A 12 -21.79 10.17 34.35
N VAL A 13 -21.16 10.93 35.25
CA VAL A 13 -20.24 12.01 34.89
C VAL A 13 -18.97 11.45 34.23
N SER A 14 -18.43 10.35 34.74
CA SER A 14 -17.26 9.69 34.15
C SER A 14 -17.51 9.14 32.74
N LEU A 15 -18.67 8.50 32.51
CA LEU A 15 -19.03 7.98 31.18
C LEU A 15 -19.20 9.09 30.15
N MET A 16 -19.82 10.20 30.55
CA MET A 16 -19.98 11.37 29.68
C MET A 16 -18.62 12.02 29.34
N ALA A 17 -17.71 12.11 30.30
CA ALA A 17 -16.36 12.61 30.06
C ALA A 17 -15.57 11.72 29.10
N ILE A 18 -15.68 10.39 29.22
CA ILE A 18 -15.04 9.43 28.29
C ILE A 18 -15.65 9.57 26.88
N ALA A 19 -16.97 9.68 26.76
CA ALA A 19 -17.63 9.87 25.46
C ALA A 19 -17.22 11.19 24.78
N LEU A 20 -17.12 12.28 25.55
CA LEU A 20 -16.66 13.57 25.02
C LEU A 20 -15.18 13.54 24.63
N LEU A 21 -14.32 12.93 25.45
CA LEU A 21 -12.90 12.79 25.15
C LEU A 21 -12.66 11.91 23.91
N THR A 22 -13.39 10.81 23.77
CA THR A 22 -13.29 9.94 22.57
C THR A 22 -13.81 10.64 21.31
N THR A 23 -14.92 11.37 21.40
CA THR A 23 -15.46 12.18 20.29
C THR A 23 -14.53 13.34 19.92
N LEU A 24 -13.98 14.02 20.92
CA LEU A 24 -13.04 15.11 20.73
C LEU A 24 -11.71 14.60 20.15
N ALA A 25 -11.18 13.49 20.66
CA ALA A 25 -10.02 12.79 20.11
C ALA A 25 -10.28 12.37 18.66
N TYR A 26 -11.47 11.85 18.33
CA TYR A 26 -11.86 11.49 16.96
C TYR A 26 -11.83 12.70 16.01
N HIS A 27 -12.35 13.86 16.43
CA HIS A 27 -12.35 15.06 15.61
C HIS A 27 -11.00 15.78 15.55
N LEU A 28 -10.22 15.77 16.64
CA LEU A 28 -8.93 16.44 16.72
C LEU A 28 -7.79 15.63 16.08
N LEU A 29 -7.78 14.31 16.25
CA LEU A 29 -6.68 13.46 15.76
C LEU A 29 -6.83 13.08 14.29
N LYS A 30 -8.02 13.23 13.68
CA LYS A 30 -8.35 12.78 12.30
C LYS A 30 -7.64 11.45 11.99
N PRO A 31 -8.01 10.36 12.66
CA PRO A 31 -7.18 9.17 12.74
C PRO A 31 -6.85 8.64 11.34
N ASP A 32 -5.60 8.20 11.14
CA ASP A 32 -5.07 7.81 9.83
C ASP A 32 -5.95 6.78 9.11
N TRP A 33 -6.65 5.91 9.85
CA TRP A 33 -7.59 4.96 9.25
C TRP A 33 -8.80 5.62 8.55
N VAL A 34 -9.28 6.79 9.02
CA VAL A 34 -10.36 7.56 8.36
C VAL A 34 -9.84 8.15 7.06
N LEU A 35 -8.64 8.72 7.08
CA LEU A 35 -7.99 9.24 5.88
C LEU A 35 -7.68 8.09 4.89
N PHE A 36 -7.29 6.92 5.39
CA PHE A 36 -7.12 5.71 4.58
C PHE A 36 -8.44 5.29 3.92
N ARG A 37 -9.55 5.21 4.66
CA ARG A 37 -10.87 4.90 4.09
C ARG A 37 -11.31 5.92 3.04
N LYS A 38 -11.00 7.20 3.24
CA LYS A 38 -11.24 8.24 2.23
C LYS A 38 -10.39 8.04 0.98
N ALA A 39 -9.10 7.73 1.15
CA ALA A 39 -8.17 7.43 0.06
C ALA A 39 -8.63 6.22 -0.76
N GLU A 40 -9.09 5.16 -0.09
CA GLU A 40 -9.71 3.99 -0.73
C GLU A 40 -10.94 4.40 -1.56
N GLY A 41 -11.77 5.29 -1.03
CA GLY A 41 -12.93 5.83 -1.76
C GLY A 41 -12.54 6.59 -3.03
N HIS A 42 -11.48 7.41 -2.98
CA HIS A 42 -10.94 8.06 -4.19
C HIS A 42 -10.40 7.04 -5.18
N PHE A 43 -9.64 6.05 -4.69
CA PHE A 43 -9.08 4.99 -5.52
C PHE A 43 -10.16 4.17 -6.24
N SER A 44 -11.21 3.75 -5.52
CA SER A 44 -12.34 3.01 -6.13
C SER A 44 -13.09 3.82 -7.18
N LYS A 45 -13.12 5.15 -7.05
CA LYS A 45 -13.71 6.07 -8.05
C LYS A 45 -12.74 6.42 -9.19
N LYS A 46 -11.54 5.84 -9.22
CA LYS A 46 -10.45 6.17 -10.15
C LYS A 46 -10.00 7.64 -10.07
N ALA A 47 -10.31 8.32 -8.98
CA ALA A 47 -9.83 9.65 -8.65
C ALA A 47 -8.37 9.54 -8.15
N TYR A 48 -7.47 9.17 -9.06
CA TYR A 48 -6.11 8.75 -8.72
C TYR A 48 -5.24 9.89 -8.18
N ALA A 49 -5.46 11.13 -8.63
CA ALA A 49 -4.72 12.28 -8.12
C ALA A 49 -5.02 12.53 -6.63
N GLU A 50 -6.30 12.48 -6.25
CA GLU A 50 -6.76 12.65 -4.88
C GLU A 50 -6.40 11.44 -4.01
N ALA A 51 -6.39 10.25 -4.58
CA ALA A 51 -5.89 9.05 -3.93
C ALA A 51 -4.39 9.17 -3.61
N ILE A 52 -3.56 9.60 -4.58
CA ILE A 52 -2.12 9.85 -4.38
C ILE A 52 -1.90 10.87 -3.25
N ALA A 53 -2.60 12.00 -3.26
CA ALA A 53 -2.47 13.01 -2.22
C ALA A 53 -2.79 12.45 -0.82
N SER A 54 -3.84 11.62 -0.72
CA SER A 54 -4.26 11.03 0.56
C SER A 54 -3.27 9.96 1.04
N TYR A 55 -2.86 9.04 0.16
CA TYR A 55 -1.89 7.98 0.50
C TYR A 55 -0.50 8.52 0.83
N THR A 56 -0.02 9.53 0.11
CA THR A 56 1.27 10.16 0.44
C THR A 56 1.24 10.89 1.77
N SER A 57 0.11 11.50 2.14
CA SER A 57 -0.09 12.06 3.48
C SER A 57 -0.05 10.97 4.57
N LEU A 58 -0.70 9.83 4.34
CA LEU A 58 -0.67 8.69 5.27
C LEU A 58 0.74 8.15 5.47
N LEU A 59 1.51 8.00 4.39
CA LEU A 59 2.90 7.56 4.47
C LEU A 59 3.78 8.55 5.26
N LYS A 60 3.53 9.86 5.14
CA LYS A 60 4.25 10.88 5.93
C LYS A 60 3.97 10.75 7.43
N ASN A 61 2.78 10.29 7.81
CA ASN A 61 2.40 10.02 9.21
C ASN A 61 2.92 8.66 9.71
N GLY A 62 3.62 7.89 8.87
CA GLY A 62 4.09 6.54 9.20
C GLY A 62 3.02 5.45 9.02
N PHE A 63 1.84 5.79 8.49
CA PHE A 63 0.81 4.81 8.17
C PHE A 63 1.15 4.10 6.86
N GLU A 64 1.67 2.89 6.96
CA GLU A 64 2.04 2.05 5.82
C GLU A 64 1.34 0.68 5.91
N THR A 65 0.68 0.28 4.82
CA THR A 65 0.14 -1.08 4.67
C THR A 65 0.39 -1.58 3.25
N PRO A 66 0.49 -2.91 3.02
CA PRO A 66 0.65 -3.46 1.67
C PRO A 66 -0.42 -3.00 0.68
N LYS A 67 -1.66 -2.86 1.16
CA LYS A 67 -2.80 -2.38 0.36
C LYS A 67 -2.60 -0.93 -0.07
N LEU A 68 -2.21 -0.05 0.86
CA LEU A 68 -1.89 1.34 0.57
C LEU A 68 -0.80 1.44 -0.50
N LEU A 69 0.30 0.71 -0.34
CA LEU A 69 1.41 0.75 -1.29
C LEU A 69 0.95 0.32 -2.69
N SER A 70 0.18 -0.76 -2.79
CA SER A 70 -0.33 -1.26 -4.06
C SER A 70 -1.27 -0.26 -4.75
N HIS A 71 -2.19 0.34 -4.00
CA HIS A 71 -3.09 1.36 -4.53
C HIS A 71 -2.37 2.66 -4.92
N LEU A 72 -1.36 3.06 -4.15
CA LEU A 72 -0.53 4.22 -4.48
C LEU A 72 0.28 3.99 -5.76
N ALA A 73 0.95 2.83 -5.89
CA ALA A 73 1.66 2.46 -7.11
C ALA A 73 0.72 2.44 -8.32
N THR A 74 -0.45 1.83 -8.19
CA THR A 74 -1.48 1.79 -9.23
C THR A 74 -1.93 3.19 -9.64
N SER A 75 -2.15 4.07 -8.66
CA SER A 75 -2.57 5.46 -8.92
C SER A 75 -1.49 6.25 -9.67
N TYR A 76 -0.21 6.07 -9.30
CA TYR A 76 0.89 6.69 -10.03
C TYR A 76 1.03 6.16 -11.45
N MET A 77 0.91 4.85 -11.65
CA MET A 77 0.95 4.23 -12.98
C MET A 77 -0.20 4.72 -13.86
N ALA A 78 -1.41 4.81 -13.31
CA ALA A 78 -2.60 5.29 -14.03
C ALA A 78 -2.53 6.78 -14.41
N THR A 79 -1.73 7.57 -13.68
CA THR A 79 -1.52 9.00 -13.95
C THR A 79 -0.21 9.30 -14.66
N ASN A 80 0.51 8.27 -15.12
CA ASN A 80 1.79 8.39 -15.86
C ASN A 80 2.90 9.13 -15.08
N GLN A 81 2.83 9.15 -13.74
CA GLN A 81 3.76 9.84 -12.86
C GLN A 81 4.91 8.92 -12.41
N SER A 82 5.71 8.44 -13.38
CA SER A 82 6.77 7.45 -13.15
C SER A 82 7.86 7.93 -12.17
N ALA A 83 8.34 9.17 -12.35
CA ALA A 83 9.47 9.69 -11.58
C ALA A 83 9.12 9.86 -10.09
N GLU A 84 7.93 10.41 -9.82
CA GLU A 84 7.41 10.60 -8.47
C GLU A 84 7.19 9.27 -7.76
N ALA A 85 6.63 8.29 -8.47
CA ALA A 85 6.41 6.95 -7.95
C ALA A 85 7.74 6.32 -7.51
N VAL A 86 8.73 6.27 -8.41
CA VAL A 86 10.06 5.73 -8.11
C VAL A 86 10.66 6.41 -6.90
N ARG A 87 10.64 7.74 -6.83
CA ARG A 87 11.18 8.50 -5.70
C ARG A 87 10.49 8.14 -4.37
N VAL A 88 9.17 7.98 -4.37
CA VAL A 88 8.42 7.62 -3.15
C VAL A 88 8.82 6.23 -2.67
N PHE A 89 8.85 5.24 -3.57
CA PHE A 89 9.19 3.86 -3.22
C PHE A 89 10.66 3.67 -2.86
N GLU A 90 11.59 4.34 -3.54
CA GLU A 90 13.00 4.34 -3.17
C GLU A 90 13.22 4.97 -1.79
N ASN A 91 12.50 6.04 -1.44
CA ASN A 91 12.57 6.60 -0.09
C ASN A 91 12.00 5.65 0.99
N ILE A 92 10.98 4.84 0.69
CA ILE A 92 10.51 3.79 1.61
C ILE A 92 11.63 2.76 1.82
N LEU A 93 12.22 2.26 0.73
CA LEU A 93 13.25 1.22 0.75
C LEU A 93 14.58 1.70 1.35
N ASN A 94 14.92 2.99 1.22
CA ASN A 94 16.09 3.57 1.89
C ASN A 94 15.95 3.57 3.41
N ARG A 95 14.72 3.64 3.94
CA ARG A 95 14.46 3.58 5.39
C ARG A 95 14.34 2.14 5.88
N ALA A 96 13.78 1.26 5.05
CA ALA A 96 13.58 -0.15 5.36
C ALA A 96 13.79 -1.00 4.08
N PRO A 97 15.02 -1.49 3.84
CA PRO A 97 15.38 -2.19 2.60
C PRO A 97 14.68 -3.54 2.39
N ASP A 98 14.18 -4.13 3.48
CA ASP A 98 13.56 -5.47 3.54
C ASP A 98 12.04 -5.46 3.28
N ARG A 99 11.47 -4.30 2.91
CA ARG A 99 10.03 -4.16 2.66
C ARG A 99 9.63 -4.82 1.34
N LEU A 100 9.37 -6.14 1.38
CA LEU A 100 8.99 -6.95 0.22
C LEU A 100 7.81 -6.39 -0.58
N SER A 101 6.81 -5.81 0.11
CA SER A 101 5.67 -5.16 -0.56
C SER A 101 6.13 -3.94 -1.37
N ALA A 102 6.99 -3.09 -0.81
CA ALA A 102 7.53 -1.93 -1.51
C ALA A 102 8.47 -2.32 -2.66
N LEU A 103 9.31 -3.35 -2.48
CA LEU A 103 10.16 -3.91 -3.55
C LEU A 103 9.32 -4.38 -4.74
N LYS A 104 8.27 -5.15 -4.47
CA LYS A 104 7.34 -5.64 -5.50
C LYS A 104 6.65 -4.49 -6.23
N GLU A 105 6.17 -3.48 -5.51
CA GLU A 105 5.50 -2.33 -6.15
C GLU A 105 6.48 -1.45 -6.94
N LEU A 106 7.72 -1.25 -6.48
CA LEU A 106 8.75 -0.57 -7.26
C LEU A 106 9.08 -1.36 -8.55
N ALA A 107 9.14 -2.68 -8.46
CA ALA A 107 9.30 -3.54 -9.64
C ALA A 107 8.12 -3.38 -10.62
N ASN A 108 6.88 -3.36 -10.12
CA ASN A 108 5.68 -3.10 -10.94
C ASN A 108 5.76 -1.75 -11.65
N ILE A 109 6.18 -0.70 -10.95
CA ILE A 109 6.36 0.65 -11.52
C ILE A 109 7.40 0.59 -12.65
N TYR A 110 8.58 0.02 -12.38
CA TYR A 110 9.62 -0.10 -13.40
C TYR A 110 9.16 -0.92 -14.61
N ALA A 111 8.42 -2.01 -14.40
CA ALA A 111 7.87 -2.84 -15.46
C ALA A 111 6.87 -2.08 -16.34
N THR A 112 5.92 -1.38 -15.71
CA THR A 112 4.87 -0.62 -16.43
C THR A 112 5.47 0.47 -17.31
N PHE A 113 6.57 1.09 -16.89
CA PHE A 113 7.26 2.13 -17.65
C PHE A 113 8.43 1.60 -18.51
N GLY A 114 8.44 0.29 -18.82
CA GLY A 114 9.39 -0.31 -19.77
C GLY A 114 10.83 -0.46 -19.26
N ARG A 115 11.09 -0.15 -17.98
CA ARG A 115 12.42 -0.25 -17.36
C ARG A 115 12.68 -1.67 -16.84
N PHE A 116 12.55 -2.66 -17.73
CA PHE A 116 12.59 -4.08 -17.37
C PHE A 116 13.87 -4.50 -16.65
N GLN A 117 15.03 -3.94 -17.06
CA GLN A 117 16.32 -4.24 -16.43
C GLN A 117 16.40 -3.83 -14.95
N LYS A 118 15.56 -2.86 -14.52
CA LYS A 118 15.44 -2.51 -13.10
C LYS A 118 14.37 -3.33 -12.37
N ALA A 119 13.30 -3.73 -13.07
CA ALA A 119 12.20 -4.49 -12.48
C ALA A 119 12.57 -5.94 -12.13
N ILE A 120 13.26 -6.64 -13.04
CA ILE A 120 13.62 -8.05 -12.91
C ILE A 120 14.37 -8.36 -11.59
N PRO A 121 15.49 -7.67 -11.25
CA PRO A 121 16.23 -7.97 -10.02
C PRO A 121 15.41 -7.73 -8.74
N LEU A 122 14.47 -6.79 -8.77
CA LEU A 122 13.59 -6.53 -7.62
C LEU A 122 12.60 -7.68 -7.41
N TYR A 123 11.98 -8.20 -8.48
CA TYR A 123 11.12 -9.39 -8.34
C TYR A 123 11.91 -10.62 -7.91
N GLN A 124 13.13 -10.81 -8.42
CA GLN A 124 14.01 -11.90 -7.99
C GLN A 124 14.35 -11.80 -6.50
N THR A 125 14.59 -10.59 -6.00
CA THR A 125 14.81 -10.35 -4.56
C THR A 125 13.58 -10.76 -3.74
N VAL A 126 12.37 -10.39 -4.19
CA VAL A 126 11.14 -10.80 -3.51
C VAL A 126 10.95 -12.33 -3.52
N LEU A 127 11.27 -12.99 -4.62
CA LEU A 127 11.17 -14.46 -4.74
C LEU A 127 12.24 -15.21 -3.96
N LYS A 128 13.39 -14.59 -3.69
CA LYS A 128 14.41 -15.17 -2.81
C LYS A 128 13.88 -15.32 -1.38
N GLU A 129 13.19 -14.29 -0.88
CA GLU A 129 12.59 -14.30 0.46
C GLU A 129 11.23 -15.03 0.50
N GLN A 130 10.53 -15.08 -0.64
CA GLN A 130 9.25 -15.77 -0.77
C GLN A 130 9.22 -16.71 -2.00
N PRO A 131 9.91 -17.86 -1.95
CA PRO A 131 9.99 -18.77 -3.09
C PRO A 131 8.62 -19.30 -3.56
N GLY A 132 7.65 -19.42 -2.65
CA GLY A 132 6.28 -19.84 -2.94
C GLY A 132 5.35 -18.74 -3.45
N ASN A 133 5.84 -17.51 -3.69
CA ASN A 133 4.97 -16.42 -4.14
C ASN A 133 4.69 -16.51 -5.65
N THR A 134 3.73 -17.35 -6.01
CA THR A 134 3.30 -17.58 -7.40
C THR A 134 2.89 -16.28 -8.11
N SER A 135 2.26 -15.33 -7.39
CA SER A 135 1.86 -14.05 -7.96
C SER A 135 3.06 -13.23 -8.44
N VAL A 136 4.13 -13.14 -7.63
CA VAL A 136 5.36 -12.44 -8.02
C VAL A 136 6.09 -13.20 -9.12
N ARG A 137 6.06 -14.53 -9.09
CA ARG A 137 6.65 -15.37 -10.13
C ARG A 137 6.03 -15.11 -11.51
N ILE A 138 4.70 -15.01 -11.58
CA ILE A 138 3.98 -14.65 -12.81
C ILE A 138 4.36 -13.22 -13.26
N LEU A 139 4.49 -12.27 -12.34
CA LEU A 139 4.91 -10.90 -12.68
C LEU A 139 6.33 -10.89 -13.28
N LEU A 140 7.27 -11.63 -12.69
CA LEU A 140 8.63 -11.78 -13.23
C LEU A 140 8.61 -12.42 -14.62
N ALA A 141 7.91 -13.53 -14.78
CA ALA A 141 7.79 -14.23 -16.07
C ALA A 141 7.21 -13.33 -17.18
N ARG A 142 6.20 -12.52 -16.83
CA ARG A 142 5.61 -11.52 -17.74
C ARG A 142 6.61 -10.45 -18.15
N VAL A 143 7.38 -9.92 -17.19
CA VAL A 143 8.41 -8.92 -17.51
C VAL A 143 9.56 -9.51 -18.31
N LEU A 144 9.98 -10.74 -18.03
CA LEU A 144 10.96 -11.46 -18.83
C LEU A 144 10.47 -11.60 -20.28
N THR A 145 9.20 -11.94 -20.48
CA THR A 145 8.56 -12.01 -21.80
C THR A 145 8.60 -10.66 -22.52
N TRP A 146 8.18 -9.58 -21.86
CA TRP A 146 8.22 -8.22 -22.44
C TRP A 146 9.64 -7.73 -22.75
N SER A 147 10.64 -8.22 -22.02
CA SER A 147 12.05 -7.91 -22.27
C SER A 147 12.72 -8.81 -23.31
N GLY A 148 12.00 -9.77 -23.91
CA GLY A 148 12.53 -10.72 -24.90
C GLY A 148 13.34 -11.88 -24.31
N ARG A 149 13.37 -12.04 -22.98
CA ARG A 149 14.09 -13.13 -22.28
C ARG A 149 13.19 -14.36 -22.15
N PHE A 150 12.82 -14.94 -23.28
CA PHE A 150 11.78 -15.98 -23.36
C PHE A 150 12.16 -17.27 -22.61
N ASP A 151 13.41 -17.71 -22.69
CA ASP A 151 13.86 -18.95 -22.03
C ASP A 151 13.68 -18.86 -20.50
N GLU A 152 14.06 -17.73 -19.91
CA GLU A 152 13.89 -17.48 -18.49
C GLU A 152 12.41 -17.30 -18.11
N ALA A 153 11.62 -16.67 -18.97
CA ALA A 153 10.18 -16.55 -18.76
C ALA A 153 9.50 -17.92 -18.69
N ILE A 154 9.84 -18.83 -19.61
CA ILE A 154 9.30 -20.21 -19.63
C ILE A 154 9.63 -20.94 -18.34
N ILE A 155 10.87 -20.82 -17.85
CA ILE A 155 11.28 -21.41 -16.57
C ILE A 155 10.39 -20.89 -15.45
N GLU A 156 10.22 -19.57 -15.32
CA GLU A 156 9.41 -18.99 -14.25
C GLU A 156 7.92 -19.32 -14.37
N TYR A 157 7.36 -19.44 -15.58
CA TYR A 157 5.99 -19.92 -15.77
C TYR A 157 5.81 -21.39 -15.37
N ARG A 158 6.73 -22.28 -15.73
CA ARG A 158 6.69 -23.70 -15.32
C ARG A 158 6.73 -23.85 -13.81
N LYS A 159 7.61 -23.11 -13.15
CA LYS A 159 7.68 -23.04 -11.69
C LYS A 159 6.37 -22.51 -11.09
N ALA A 160 5.72 -21.53 -11.71
CA ALA A 160 4.42 -21.02 -11.28
C ALA A 160 3.29 -22.04 -11.42
N LEU A 161 3.41 -22.97 -12.38
CA LEU A 161 2.47 -24.08 -12.61
C LEU A 161 2.78 -25.32 -11.75
N GLY A 162 3.89 -25.33 -11.00
CA GLY A 162 4.33 -26.48 -10.22
C GLY A 162 4.88 -27.63 -11.08
N GLU A 163 5.34 -27.33 -12.30
CA GLU A 163 5.87 -28.32 -13.24
C GLU A 163 7.37 -28.64 -13.01
N GLU A 164 7.89 -28.39 -11.80
CA GLU A 164 9.24 -28.79 -11.39
C GLU A 164 9.28 -30.33 -11.22
N LYS A 165 9.68 -31.05 -12.28
CA LYS A 165 10.16 -32.44 -12.18
C LYS A 165 11.65 -32.49 -12.43
#